data_AF-A0A0Q4DKH7-F1
#
_entry.id   AF-A0A0Q4DKH7-F1
#
_cell.length_a   1.000
_cell.length_b   1.000
_cell.length_c   1.000
_cell.angle_alpha   90.00
_cell.angle_beta   90.00
_cell.angle_gamma   90.00
#
_symmetry.space_group_name_H-M   'P 1'
#
loop_
_entity.id
_entity.type
_entity.pdbx_description
1 polymer ?
#
loop_
_entity_poly.entity_id
_entity_poly.type
_entity_poly.pdbx_seq_one_letter_code
_entity_poly.pdbx_strand_id
1 'polypeptide(L)' 'MSNPIGDPGHGHSPAAWTAVIIMLVAFTLGTLFFWLDMPVMVWASVGLLVVGAIVGWAMTKAGYGANGAKSNPKAH' A
#
# COMPACT_ATOMS: atom_id res chain seq x y z
N MET A 1 25.21 -15.44 -14.42
CA MET A 1 23.91 -16.02 -14.80
C MET A 1 22.84 -15.32 -13.98
N SER A 2 21.96 -14.54 -14.60
CA SER A 2 20.81 -13.93 -13.92
C SER A 2 19.84 -15.04 -13.52
N ASN A 3 19.64 -15.27 -12.22
CA ASN A 3 18.68 -16.26 -11.73
C ASN A 3 17.26 -15.72 -12.00
N PRO A 4 16.49 -16.27 -12.96
CA PRO A 4 15.18 -15.73 -13.33
C PRO A 4 14.12 -15.89 -12.23
N ILE A 5 14.42 -16.69 -11.20
CA ILE A 5 13.56 -16.93 -10.03
C ILE A 5 13.77 -15.85 -8.95
N GLY A 6 14.88 -15.11 -9.00
CA GLY A 6 15.30 -14.17 -7.95
C GLY A 6 15.02 -12.70 -8.25
N ASP A 7 14.32 -12.37 -9.34
CA ASP A 7 13.87 -11.02 -9.63
C ASP A 7 12.50 -10.86 -8.96
N PRO A 8 12.39 -10.21 -7.77
CA PRO A 8 11.10 -10.01 -7.12
C PRO A 8 10.36 -9.00 -7.98
N GLY A 9 9.63 -9.51 -8.96
CA GLY A 9 8.93 -8.70 -9.95
C GLY A 9 8.12 -7.58 -9.29
N HIS A 10 7.98 -6.50 -10.06
CA HIS A 10 7.22 -5.29 -9.74
C HIS A 10 5.95 -5.61 -8.93
N GLY A 11 5.99 -5.34 -7.62
CA GLY A 11 4.86 -5.59 -6.71
C GLY A 11 5.22 -6.16 -5.34
N HIS A 12 6.42 -6.73 -5.15
CA HIS A 12 6.84 -7.31 -3.87
C HIS A 12 7.45 -6.34 -2.84
N SER A 13 7.35 -5.03 -3.08
CA SER A 13 7.92 -4.04 -2.16
C SER A 13 7.04 -3.86 -0.91
N PRO A 14 7.64 -3.71 0.30
CA PRO A 14 6.89 -3.41 1.52
C PRO A 14 6.01 -2.16 1.38
N ALA A 15 6.49 -1.13 0.67
CA ALA A 15 5.73 0.11 0.44
C ALA A 15 4.43 -0.15 -0.34
N ALA A 16 4.48 -0.98 -1.38
CA ALA A 16 3.31 -1.32 -2.18
C ALA A 16 2.27 -2.08 -1.35
N TRP A 17 2.70 -3.09 -0.58
CA TRP A 17 1.77 -3.90 0.22
C TRP A 17 1.13 -3.08 1.35
N THR A 18 1.90 -2.21 2.01
CA THR A 18 1.35 -1.30 3.03
C THR A 18 0.29 -0.38 2.43
N ALA A 19 0.55 0.24 1.28
CA ALA A 19 -0.42 1.09 0.61
C ALA A 19 -1.70 0.34 0.25
N VAL A 20 -1.56 -0.87 -0.31
CA VAL A 20 -2.69 -1.73 -0.70
C VAL A 20 -3.56 -2.10 0.50
N ILE A 21 -2.97 -2.53 1.62
CA ILE A 21 -3.75 -2.87 2.83
C ILE A 21 -4.57 -1.65 3.29
N ILE A 22 -3.94 -0.47 3.38
CA ILE A 22 -4.64 0.74 3.86
C ILE A 22 -5.80 1.07 2.91
N MET A 23 -5.59 0.98 1.60
CA MET A 23 -6.65 1.22 0.61
C MET A 23 -7.78 0.21 0.71
N LEU A 24 -7.48 -1.08 0.89
CA LEU A 24 -8.50 -2.12 1.07
C LEU A 24 -9.33 -1.88 2.34
N VAL A 25 -8.69 -1.48 3.44
CA VAL A 25 -9.39 -1.11 4.68
C VAL A 25 -10.29 0.11 4.45
N ALA A 26 -9.79 1.14 3.76
CA ALA A 26 -10.57 2.33 3.44
C ALA A 26 -11.82 2.00 2.60
N PHE A 27 -11.70 1.17 1.57
CA PHE A 27 -12.84 0.75 0.75
C PHE A 27 -13.83 -0.14 1.51
N THR A 28 -13.32 -1.04 2.35
CA THR A 28 -14.16 -1.91 3.20
C THR A 28 -15.00 -1.07 4.16
N LEU A 29 -14.37 -0.11 4.85
CA LEU A 29 -15.05 0.81 5.76
C LEU A 29 -16.01 1.74 5.00
N GLY A 30 -15.58 2.31 3.87
CA GLY A 30 -16.43 3.16 3.05
C GLY A 30 -17.70 2.45 2.58
N THR A 31 -17.58 1.20 2.15
CA THR A 31 -18.73 0.36 1.75
C THR A 31 -19.66 0.08 2.93
N LEU A 32 -19.09 -0.28 4.10
CA LEU A 32 -19.86 -0.51 5.32
C LEU A 32 -20.62 0.74 5.78
N PHE A 33 -19.99 1.90 5.78
CA PHE A 33 -20.61 3.16 6.22
C PHE A 33 -21.61 3.71 5.21
N PHE A 34 -21.40 3.44 3.92
CA PHE A 34 -22.38 3.75 2.89
C PHE A 34 -23.65 2.92 3.10
N TRP A 35 -23.50 1.62 3.39
CA TRP A 35 -24.63 0.73 3.72
C TRP A 35 -25.41 1.20 4.95
N LEU A 36 -24.71 1.73 5.97
CA LEU A 36 -25.32 2.21 7.22
C LEU A 36 -25.88 3.65 7.13
N ASP A 37 -25.88 4.27 5.94
CA ASP A 37 -26.30 5.67 5.71
C ASP A 37 -25.58 6.68 6.61
N MET A 38 -24.27 6.50 6.79
CA MET A 38 -23.42 7.35 7.63
C MET A 38 -22.48 8.23 6.77
N PRO A 39 -22.95 9.33 6.17
CA PRO A 39 -22.20 10.08 5.16
C PRO A 39 -20.89 10.67 5.68
N VAL A 40 -20.84 11.08 6.95
CA VAL A 40 -19.61 11.60 7.58
C VAL A 40 -18.51 10.53 7.63
N MET A 41 -18.88 9.27 7.94
CA MET A 41 -17.91 8.17 8.01
C MET A 41 -17.48 7.69 6.62
N VAL A 42 -18.33 7.84 5.60
CA VAL A 42 -17.94 7.61 4.20
C VAL A 42 -16.84 8.59 3.80
N TRP A 43 -17.00 9.89 4.09
CA TRP A 43 -15.95 10.88 3.83
C TRP A 43 -14.69 10.66 4.66
N ALA A 44 -14.82 10.21 5.91
CA ALA A 44 -13.66 9.79 6.70
C ALA A 44 -12.89 8.64 6.04
N SER A 45 -13.59 7.68 5.43
CA SER A 45 -12.98 6.56 4.68
C SER A 45 -12.27 7.03 3.41
N VAL A 46 -12.83 8.02 2.71
CA VAL A 46 -12.14 8.71 1.60
C VAL A 46 -10.85 9.38 2.10
N GLY A 47 -10.90 10.05 3.25
CA GLY A 47 -9.70 10.60 3.90
C GLY A 47 -8.65 9.53 4.18
N LEU A 48 -9.06 8.37 4.71
CA LEU A 48 -8.17 7.23 4.95
C LEU A 48 -7.54 6.69 3.66
N LEU A 49 -8.29 6.65 2.56
CA LEU A 49 -7.77 6.27 1.25
C LEU A 49 -6.62 7.19 0.81
N VAL A 50 -6.80 8.51 0.97
CA VAL A 50 -5.77 9.51 0.66
C VAL A 50 -4.54 9.32 1.56
N VAL A 51 -4.74 9.04 2.85
CA VAL A 51 -3.64 8.71 3.78
C VAL A 51 -2.87 7.48 3.28
N GLY A 52 -3.55 6.42 2.81
CA GLY A 52 -2.91 5.25 2.23
C GLY A 52 -2.00 5.57 1.04
N ALA A 53 -2.45 6.45 0.15
CA ALA A 53 -1.64 6.93 -0.97
C ALA A 53 -0.40 7.72 -0.50
N ILE A 54 -0.57 8.61 0.48
CA ILE A 54 0.52 9.40 1.07
C ILE A 54 1.55 8.48 1.74
N VAL A 55 1.11 7.48 2.49
CA VAL A 55 1.99 6.50 3.15
C VAL A 55 2.78 5.71 2.11
N GLY A 56 2.13 5.19 1.06
CA GLY A 56 2.82 4.48 -0.02
C GLY A 56 3.90 5.33 -0.71
N TRP A 57 3.58 6.60 -0.99
CA TRP A 57 4.53 7.55 -1.55
C TRP A 57 5.71 7.85 -0.62
N ALA A 58 5.43 8.10 0.68
CA ALA A 58 6.44 8.36 1.68
C ALA A 58 7.38 7.16 1.88
N MET A 59 6.84 5.94 1.92
CA MET A 59 7.63 4.71 2.03
C MET A 59 8.48 4.46 0.79
N THR A 60 7.97 4.78 -0.40
CA THR A 60 8.74 4.72 -1.63
C THR A 60 9.94 5.66 -1.57
N LYS A 61 9.75 6.89 -1.11
CA LYS A 61 10.85 7.86 -0.88
C LYS A 61 11.83 7.41 0.21
N ALA A 62 11.37 6.70 1.23
CA ALA A 62 12.22 6.13 2.27
C ALA A 62 13.01 4.89 1.80
N GLY A 63 12.90 4.47 0.54
CA GLY A 63 13.66 3.36 -0.03
C GLY A 63 13.04 1.98 0.23
N TYR A 64 11.75 1.92 0.58
CA TYR A 64 10.97 0.68 0.69
C TYR A 64 10.15 0.37 -0.59
N GLY A 65 10.27 1.19 -1.63
CA GLY A 65 9.69 0.93 -2.94
C GLY A 65 10.40 -0.21 -3.66
N ALA A 66 9.87 -0.67 -4.80
CA ALA A 66 10.38 -1.84 -5.53
C ALA A 66 11.88 -1.78 -5.85
N ASN A 67 12.40 -0.59 -6.15
CA ASN A 67 13.81 -0.35 -6.48
C ASN A 67 14.60 0.29 -5.33
N GLY A 68 14.08 0.21 -4.10
CA GLY A 68 14.68 0.87 -2.96
C GLY A 68 15.87 0.08 -2.39
N ALA A 69 16.93 0.78 -1.98
CA ALA A 69 18.10 0.14 -1.37
C ALA A 69 17.77 -0.69 -0.11
N LYS A 70 16.60 -0.45 0.52
CA LYS A 70 16.12 -1.18 1.71
C LYS A 70 15.08 -2.26 1.39
N SER A 71 14.67 -2.44 0.12
CA SER A 71 13.79 -3.52 -0.32
C SER A 71 14.56 -4.74 -0.82
N ASN A 72 15.88 -4.66 -1.01
CA ASN A 72 16.67 -5.80 -1.47
C ASN A 72 16.90 -6.79 -0.32
N PRO A 73 16.32 -8.01 -0.35
CA PRO A 73 16.58 -9.02 0.66
C PRO A 73 18.06 -9.42 0.58
N LYS A 74 18.73 -9.62 1.73
CA LYS A 74 20.03 -10.32 1.72
C LYS A 74 19.79 -11.70 1.10
N ALA A 75 20.48 -12.00 0.00
CA ALA A 75 20.49 -13.32 -0.58
C ALA A 75 20.95 -14.33 0.49
N HIS A 76 20.09 -15.30 0.79
CA HIS A 76 20.40 -16.50 1.55
C HIS A 76 20.60 -17.64 0.56
#